data_AF-A0A0F6U0L9-F1
#
_entry.id   AF-A0A0F6U0L9-F1
#
_cell.length_a   1.000
_cell.length_b   1.000
_cell.length_c   1.000
_cell.angle_alpha   90.00
_cell.angle_beta   90.00
_cell.angle_gamma   90.00
#
_symmetry.space_group_name_H-M   'P 1'
#
loop_
_entity.id
_entity.type
_entity.pdbx_description
1 polymer ?
#
loop_
_entity_poly.entity_id
_entity_poly.type
_entity_poly.pdbx_seq_one_letter_code
_entity_poly.pdbx_strand_id
1 'polypeptide(L)'
;MLAFHTVRVKLSFAGKPPSAFLQSALFMENQRSEFANWGDPGTAGNTLLRDILRSQPTELDTLQGVVTLTTSILGKAECAELLMLVGLPVSDEEAAELVINNAAMVFTTGQANAKSLIRMEITKARLTPDQQVIVSTENLVRQMYVMNINGICFVVEPEICLDAEKLPGAEFFLSEDEMDAAGVGRWGENGSQHWRCMVARLNGRSVILNEMGHMSELGDEPEIQLNSFGG
;
A
#
# COMPACT_ATOMS: atom_id res chain seq x y z
N MET A 1 20.71 -18.20 -23.25
CA MET A 1 20.80 -16.74 -23.36
C MET A 1 19.91 -16.17 -22.27
N LEU A 2 20.47 -15.61 -21.20
CA LEU A 2 19.65 -15.04 -20.12
C LEU A 2 19.16 -13.66 -20.57
N ALA A 3 17.86 -13.51 -20.76
CA ALA A 3 17.25 -12.21 -20.96
C ALA A 3 17.53 -11.37 -19.71
N PHE A 4 18.15 -10.21 -19.89
CA PHE A 4 18.32 -9.25 -18.81
C PHE A 4 16.93 -8.83 -18.34
N HIS A 5 16.52 -9.27 -17.16
CA HIS A 5 15.32 -8.84 -16.47
C HIS A 5 15.75 -8.07 -15.23
N THR A 6 15.39 -6.79 -15.18
CA THR A 6 15.53 -6.01 -13.95
C THR A 6 14.15 -5.73 -13.40
N VAL A 7 14.04 -5.86 -12.08
CA VAL A 7 12.80 -5.62 -11.35
C VAL A 7 13.09 -4.54 -10.31
N ARG A 8 12.23 -3.55 -10.23
CA ARG A 8 12.19 -2.58 -9.14
C ARG A 8 10.79 -2.57 -8.57
N VAL A 9 10.69 -2.59 -7.25
CA VAL A 9 9.43 -2.56 -6.54
C VAL A 9 9.39 -1.33 -5.65
N LYS A 10 8.24 -0.68 -5.63
CA LYS A 10 7.95 0.44 -4.74
C LYS A 10 6.68 0.10 -3.97
N LEU A 11 6.79 0.06 -2.64
CA LEU A 11 5.70 -0.23 -1.73
C LEU A 11 5.31 1.05 -1.01
N SER A 12 4.01 1.33 -0.94
CA SER A 12 3.47 2.47 -0.20
C SER A 12 2.59 1.97 0.94
N PHE A 13 2.82 2.51 2.13
CA PHE A 13 2.10 2.15 3.35
C PHE A 13 1.34 3.36 3.90
N ALA A 14 0.10 3.16 4.34
CA ALA A 14 -0.63 4.14 5.14
C ALA A 14 -0.07 4.15 6.57
N GLY A 15 0.57 5.25 6.95
CA GLY A 15 1.27 5.35 8.22
C GLY A 15 2.56 4.53 8.25
N LYS A 16 2.94 4.07 9.44
CA LYS A 16 4.23 3.41 9.68
C LYS A 16 4.25 1.99 9.09
N PRO A 17 5.22 1.65 8.21
CA PRO A 17 5.41 0.28 7.74
C PRO A 17 5.79 -0.67 8.89
N PRO A 18 5.54 -1.99 8.77
CA PRO A 18 6.04 -2.95 9.75
C PRO A 18 7.58 -2.91 9.87
N SER A 19 8.09 -3.20 11.07
CA SER A 19 9.53 -3.09 11.38
C SER A 19 10.43 -3.88 10.43
N ALA A 20 9.99 -5.06 10.00
CA ALA A 20 10.73 -5.90 9.04
C ALA A 20 11.03 -5.16 7.72
N PHE A 21 10.09 -4.34 7.22
CA PHE A 21 10.29 -3.53 6.02
C PHE A 21 11.23 -2.35 6.29
N LEU A 22 11.15 -1.72 7.47
CA LEU A 22 12.03 -0.61 7.85
C LEU A 22 13.48 -1.05 8.15
N GLN A 23 13.70 -2.33 8.42
CA GLN A 23 15.03 -2.88 8.73
C GLN A 23 15.67 -3.60 7.55
N SER A 24 14.90 -3.95 6.51
CA SER A 24 15.45 -4.67 5.35
C SER A 24 16.38 -3.77 4.54
N ALA A 25 17.52 -4.35 4.16
CA ALA A 25 18.49 -3.70 3.29
C ALA A 25 18.03 -3.64 1.83
N LEU A 26 16.91 -4.25 1.45
CA LEU A 26 16.36 -4.18 0.08
C LEU A 26 15.97 -2.75 -0.33
N PHE A 27 15.50 -1.96 0.64
CA PHE A 27 14.95 -0.63 0.40
C PHE A 27 16.05 0.43 0.46
N MET A 28 16.13 1.25 -0.58
CA MET A 28 17.16 2.30 -0.71
C MET A 28 17.06 3.33 0.42
N GLU A 29 15.86 3.58 0.94
CA GLU A 29 15.61 4.47 2.06
C GLU A 29 16.32 4.00 3.34
N ASN A 30 16.43 2.68 3.53
CA ASN A 30 17.11 2.09 4.69
C ASN A 30 18.63 1.98 4.49
N GLN A 31 19.09 1.98 3.23
CA GLN A 31 20.52 2.00 2.89
C GLN A 31 21.15 3.39 3.09
N ARG A 32 20.34 4.46 3.12
CA ARG A 32 20.79 5.82 3.42
C ARG A 32 20.94 6.02 4.92
N SER A 33 21.95 5.40 5.51
CA SER A 33 22.48 5.91 6.76
C SER A 33 23.16 7.26 6.47
N GLU A 34 22.53 8.37 6.85
CA GLU A 34 23.18 9.69 7.00
C GLU A 34 24.41 9.64 7.94
N PHE A 35 24.66 8.50 8.58
CA PHE A 35 25.86 8.18 9.36
C PHE A 35 27.09 7.73 8.56
N ALA A 36 26.97 7.46 7.26
CA ALA A 36 28.10 6.99 6.45
C ALA A 36 29.10 8.10 6.07
N ASN A 37 28.69 9.38 6.14
CA ASN A 37 29.52 10.53 5.74
C ASN A 37 30.08 11.37 6.91
N TRP A 38 29.92 10.94 8.15
CA TRP A 38 30.69 11.52 9.25
C TRP A 38 32.15 11.06 9.13
N GLY A 39 33.03 11.97 8.71
CA GLY A 39 34.48 11.80 8.80
C GLY A 39 34.86 11.55 10.26
N ASP A 40 35.12 10.29 10.59
CA ASP A 40 35.39 9.85 11.96
C ASP A 40 36.91 9.71 12.18
N PRO A 41 37.51 10.41 13.15
CA PRO A 41 38.89 10.19 13.58
C PRO A 41 39.08 8.94 14.48
N GLY A 42 38.05 8.13 14.74
CA GLY A 42 38.15 6.82 15.40
C GLY A 42 38.22 6.87 16.93
N THR A 43 37.48 7.79 17.56
CA THR A 43 37.49 7.93 19.03
C THR A 43 36.38 7.12 19.72
N ALA A 44 36.66 6.58 20.90
CA ALA A 44 35.73 5.73 21.66
C ALA A 44 34.38 6.40 21.98
N GLY A 45 34.35 7.73 22.13
CA GLY A 45 33.12 8.49 22.32
C GLY A 45 32.21 8.52 21.09
N ASN A 46 32.76 8.46 19.88
CA ASN A 46 32.00 8.45 18.63
C ASN A 46 31.34 7.08 18.38
N THR A 47 32.03 6.00 18.73
CA THR A 47 31.48 4.64 18.68
C THR A 47 30.27 4.51 19.60
N LEU A 48 30.39 5.01 20.85
CA LEU A 48 29.30 4.99 21.82
C LEU A 48 28.08 5.81 21.35
N LEU A 49 28.33 7.00 20.76
CA LEU A 49 27.27 7.83 20.18
C LEU A 49 26.60 7.17 18.98
N ARG A 50 27.34 6.47 18.11
CA ARG A 50 26.77 5.69 17.00
C ARG A 50 25.93 4.52 17.50
N ASP A 51 26.37 3.82 18.53
CA ASP A 51 25.60 2.72 19.13
C ASP A 51 24.32 3.25 19.80
N ILE A 52 24.39 4.40 20.48
CA ILE A 52 23.20 5.07 21.03
C ILE A 52 22.25 5.46 19.90
N LEU A 53 22.72 6.13 18.84
CA LEU A 53 21.87 6.57 17.73
C LEU A 53 21.30 5.42 16.88
N ARG A 54 22.01 4.30 16.75
CA ARG A 54 21.48 3.06 16.14
C ARG A 54 20.48 2.34 17.03
N SER A 55 20.63 2.46 18.35
CA SER A 55 19.70 1.89 19.32
C SER A 55 18.46 2.76 19.52
N GLN A 56 18.49 4.02 19.10
CA GLN A 56 17.30 4.84 19.03
C GLN A 56 16.40 4.31 17.92
N PRO A 57 15.13 4.00 18.22
CA PRO A 57 14.17 3.69 17.17
C PRO A 57 14.16 4.90 16.22
N THR A 58 14.31 4.67 14.92
CA THR A 58 14.07 5.71 13.92
C THR A 58 12.64 6.19 14.15
N GLU A 59 12.50 7.31 14.84
CA GLU A 59 11.25 8.02 15.03
C GLU A 59 10.85 8.58 13.65
N LEU A 60 10.32 7.69 12.80
CA LEU A 60 9.19 8.02 11.93
C LEU A 60 7.95 8.23 12.80
N ASP A 61 8.08 9.04 13.85
CA ASP A 61 6.98 9.49 14.68
C ASP A 61 6.42 10.74 14.02
N THR A 62 5.09 10.78 13.91
CA THR A 62 4.23 11.92 13.56
C THR A 62 3.92 12.26 12.09
N LEU A 63 4.19 11.40 11.10
CA LEU A 63 3.52 11.55 9.80
C LEU A 63 2.39 10.52 9.66
N GLN A 64 1.15 10.98 9.91
CA GLN A 64 -0.10 10.34 9.46
C GLN A 64 -0.22 10.34 7.92
N GLY A 65 0.87 10.07 7.22
CA GLY A 65 0.97 10.14 5.76
C GLY A 65 1.36 8.80 5.15
N VAL A 66 1.51 8.81 3.83
CA VAL A 66 1.94 7.63 3.07
C VAL A 66 3.46 7.50 3.11
N VAL A 67 3.96 6.42 3.70
CA VAL A 67 5.39 6.08 3.69
C VAL A 67 5.69 5.20 2.49
N THR A 68 6.66 5.59 1.68
CA THR A 68 7.06 4.83 0.49
C THR A 68 8.45 4.23 0.68
N LEU A 69 8.60 2.95 0.36
CA LEU A 69 9.87 2.23 0.34
C LEU A 69 10.12 1.72 -1.07
N THR A 70 11.31 2.01 -1.60
CA THR A 70 11.69 1.71 -2.99
C THR A 70 12.90 0.81 -2.99
N THR A 71 12.79 -0.34 -3.66
CA THR A 71 13.93 -1.23 -3.78
C THR A 71 14.97 -0.69 -4.75
N SER A 72 16.22 -1.14 -4.59
CA SER A 72 17.16 -1.11 -5.71
C SER A 72 16.70 -2.07 -6.82
N ILE A 73 17.51 -2.23 -7.87
CA ILE A 73 17.26 -3.27 -8.87
C ILE A 73 17.43 -4.63 -8.19
N LEU A 74 16.35 -5.41 -8.15
CA LEU A 74 16.30 -6.71 -7.52
C LEU A 74 16.86 -7.78 -8.46
N GLY A 75 17.77 -8.60 -7.96
CA GLY A 75 18.12 -9.89 -8.53
C GLY A 75 17.22 -11.00 -7.96
N LYS A 76 17.61 -12.26 -8.19
CA LYS A 76 16.81 -13.42 -7.78
C LYS A 76 16.71 -13.56 -6.26
N ALA A 77 17.83 -13.45 -5.56
CA ALA A 77 17.89 -13.54 -4.10
C ALA A 77 17.13 -12.37 -3.45
N GLU A 78 17.26 -11.17 -4.00
CA GLU A 78 16.53 -10.00 -3.50
C GLU A 78 15.02 -10.10 -3.76
N CYS A 79 14.60 -10.74 -4.86
CA CYS A 79 13.18 -11.08 -5.07
C CYS A 79 12.68 -12.08 -4.02
N ALA A 80 13.49 -13.08 -3.64
CA ALA A 80 13.10 -14.05 -2.62
C ALA A 80 12.99 -13.41 -1.24
N GLU A 81 13.92 -12.52 -0.88
CA GLU A 81 13.85 -11.74 0.36
C GLU A 81 12.61 -10.83 0.37
N LEU A 82 12.27 -10.17 -0.74
CA LEU A 82 11.05 -9.37 -0.85
C LEU A 82 9.80 -10.24 -0.64
N LEU A 83 9.73 -11.42 -1.25
CA LEU A 83 8.62 -12.35 -1.10
C LEU A 83 8.47 -12.82 0.35
N MET A 84 9.58 -13.12 1.02
CA MET A 84 9.60 -13.45 2.45
C MET A 84 9.05 -12.31 3.31
N LEU A 85 9.40 -11.05 3.03
CA LEU A 85 8.88 -9.88 3.76
C LEU A 85 7.36 -9.70 3.61
N VAL A 86 6.82 -10.00 2.43
CA VAL A 86 5.36 -9.95 2.20
C VAL A 86 4.64 -11.23 2.64
N GLY A 87 5.35 -12.22 3.20
CA GLY A 87 4.76 -13.44 3.77
C GLY A 87 4.64 -14.62 2.79
N LEU A 88 5.36 -14.60 1.67
CA LEU A 88 5.42 -15.66 0.67
C LEU A 88 6.79 -16.35 0.70
N PRO A 89 6.95 -17.51 1.36
CA PRO A 89 8.19 -18.26 1.32
C PRO A 89 8.33 -19.00 -0.01
N VAL A 90 9.28 -18.57 -0.84
CA VAL A 90 9.54 -19.14 -2.17
C VAL A 90 11.05 -19.31 -2.37
N SER A 91 11.45 -20.29 -3.18
CA SER A 91 12.85 -20.48 -3.54
C SER A 91 13.39 -19.35 -4.44
N ASP A 92 14.69 -19.09 -4.38
CA ASP A 92 15.36 -18.04 -5.18
C ASP A 92 15.16 -18.20 -6.70
N GLU A 93 15.01 -19.44 -7.18
CA GLU A 93 14.88 -19.71 -8.60
C GLU A 93 13.52 -19.24 -9.17
N GLU A 94 12.47 -19.36 -8.38
CA GLU A 94 11.09 -19.04 -8.76
C GLU A 94 10.66 -17.62 -8.33
N ALA A 95 11.38 -17.03 -7.38
CA ALA A 95 11.02 -15.75 -6.78
C ALA A 95 10.89 -14.61 -7.79
N ALA A 96 11.87 -14.48 -8.69
CA ALA A 96 11.85 -13.42 -9.71
C ALA A 96 10.67 -13.58 -10.67
N GLU A 97 10.36 -14.82 -11.08
CA GLU A 97 9.23 -15.10 -11.97
C GLU A 97 7.89 -14.84 -11.28
N LEU A 98 7.78 -15.13 -9.98
CA LEU A 98 6.57 -14.87 -9.22
C LEU A 98 6.30 -13.37 -9.08
N VAL A 99 7.32 -12.57 -8.75
CA VAL A 99 7.19 -11.09 -8.66
C VAL A 99 6.84 -10.49 -10.04
N ILE A 100 7.41 -11.03 -11.12
CA ILE A 100 7.18 -10.54 -12.48
C ILE A 100 5.79 -10.94 -13.00
N ASN A 101 5.36 -12.19 -12.82
CA ASN A 101 4.17 -12.72 -13.47
C ASN A 101 2.92 -12.70 -12.57
N ASN A 102 3.10 -12.60 -11.26
CA ASN A 102 2.01 -12.71 -10.27
C ASN A 102 2.01 -11.54 -9.27
N ALA A 103 2.31 -10.33 -9.76
CA ALA A 103 2.35 -9.10 -8.97
C ALA A 103 1.11 -8.89 -8.09
N ALA A 104 -0.09 -9.13 -8.65
CA ALA A 104 -1.35 -9.03 -7.92
C ALA A 104 -1.43 -9.97 -6.70
N MET A 105 -1.01 -11.24 -6.86
CA MET A 105 -0.97 -12.21 -5.75
C MET A 105 0.02 -11.79 -4.66
N VAL A 106 1.20 -11.30 -5.08
CA VAL A 106 2.24 -10.79 -4.18
C VAL A 106 1.69 -9.61 -3.37
N PHE A 107 0.99 -8.68 -4.03
CA PHE A 107 0.36 -7.55 -3.38
C PHE A 107 -0.73 -7.97 -2.39
N THR A 108 -1.67 -8.82 -2.79
CA THR A 108 -2.75 -9.30 -1.92
C THR A 108 -2.21 -10.03 -0.69
N THR A 109 -1.17 -10.86 -0.86
CA THR A 109 -0.54 -11.55 0.28
C THR A 109 0.18 -10.55 1.19
N GLY A 110 0.88 -9.58 0.60
CA GLY A 110 1.50 -8.48 1.33
C GLY A 110 0.49 -7.66 2.14
N GLN A 111 -0.72 -7.44 1.63
CA GLN A 111 -1.79 -6.76 2.36
C GLN A 111 -2.32 -7.58 3.54
N ALA A 112 -2.44 -8.90 3.38
CA ALA A 112 -2.83 -9.80 4.47
C ALA A 112 -1.77 -9.80 5.58
N ASN A 113 -0.49 -9.74 5.22
CA ASN A 113 0.62 -9.69 6.19
C ASN A 113 0.82 -8.30 6.81
N ALA A 114 0.60 -7.24 6.02
CA ALA A 114 0.77 -5.85 6.41
C ALA A 114 -0.45 -5.03 5.97
N LYS A 115 -1.45 -4.90 6.86
CA LYS A 115 -2.69 -4.14 6.59
C LYS A 115 -2.44 -2.69 6.15
N SER A 116 -1.30 -2.11 6.54
CA SER A 116 -0.92 -0.76 6.13
C SER A 116 -0.42 -0.69 4.69
N LEU A 117 -0.15 -1.80 3.98
CA LEU A 117 0.26 -1.79 2.58
C LEU A 117 -0.91 -1.38 1.67
N ILE A 118 -0.77 -0.23 1.01
CA ILE A 118 -1.85 0.40 0.23
C ILE A 118 -1.56 0.50 -1.26
N ARG A 119 -0.29 0.50 -1.68
CA ARG A 119 0.08 0.50 -3.11
C ARG A 119 1.35 -0.30 -3.34
N MET A 120 1.43 -0.94 -4.51
CA MET A 120 2.63 -1.59 -5.03
C MET A 120 2.80 -1.19 -6.48
N GLU A 121 3.97 -0.64 -6.81
CA GLU A 121 4.37 -0.35 -8.18
C GLU A 121 5.55 -1.25 -8.53
N ILE A 122 5.44 -2.01 -9.62
CA ILE A 122 6.49 -2.89 -10.12
C ILE A 122 6.94 -2.40 -11.48
N THR A 123 8.18 -1.94 -11.57
CA THR A 123 8.84 -1.61 -12.83
C THR A 123 9.69 -2.82 -13.27
N LYS A 124 9.45 -3.28 -14.49
CA LYS A 124 10.13 -4.43 -15.10
C LYS A 124 10.81 -3.92 -16.36
N ALA A 125 12.11 -4.17 -16.52
CA ALA A 125 12.80 -3.91 -17.79
C ALA A 125 13.34 -5.20 -18.37
N ARG A 126 13.10 -5.42 -19.67
CA ARG A 126 13.61 -6.56 -20.43
C ARG A 126 14.37 -6.09 -21.67
N LEU A 127 15.47 -6.77 -21.97
CA LEU A 127 16.17 -6.60 -23.24
C LEU A 127 15.59 -7.57 -24.29
N THR A 128 15.16 -7.05 -25.44
CA THR A 128 14.69 -7.87 -26.56
C THR A 128 15.87 -8.46 -27.34
N PRO A 129 15.65 -9.50 -28.17
CA PRO A 129 16.70 -10.05 -29.05
C PRO A 129 17.34 -9.00 -29.97
N ASP A 130 16.59 -7.96 -30.34
CA ASP A 130 17.05 -6.85 -31.18
C ASP A 130 17.78 -5.75 -30.40
N GLN A 131 18.18 -6.03 -29.15
CA GLN A 131 18.86 -5.09 -28.24
C GLN A 131 18.03 -3.86 -27.85
N GLN A 132 16.71 -3.89 -28.00
CA GLN A 132 15.83 -2.83 -27.49
C GLN A 132 15.47 -3.11 -26.03
N VAL A 133 15.36 -2.05 -25.22
CA VAL A 133 14.92 -2.16 -23.82
C VAL A 133 13.44 -1.82 -23.75
N ILE A 134 12.63 -2.78 -23.31
CA ILE A 134 11.21 -2.58 -23.01
C ILE A 134 11.06 -2.43 -21.50
N VAL A 135 10.49 -1.32 -21.06
CA VAL A 135 10.13 -1.06 -19.67
C VAL A 135 8.62 -1.11 -19.54
N SER A 136 8.11 -1.87 -18.58
CA SER A 136 6.70 -1.86 -18.19
C SER A 136 6.56 -1.57 -16.71
N THR A 137 5.52 -0.82 -16.36
CA THR A 137 5.18 -0.52 -14.97
C THR A 137 3.76 -1.01 -14.70
N GLU A 138 3.61 -1.78 -13.63
CA GLU A 138 2.32 -2.26 -13.13
C GLU A 138 2.04 -1.59 -11.80
N ASN A 139 0.85 -0.99 -11.66
CA ASN A 139 0.42 -0.29 -10.46
C ASN A 139 -0.75 -1.05 -9.83
N LEU A 140 -0.58 -1.43 -8.56
CA LEU A 140 -1.56 -2.12 -7.76
C LEU A 140 -1.92 -1.23 -6.57
N VAL A 141 -3.21 -1.09 -6.30
CA VAL A 141 -3.72 -0.17 -5.28
C VAL A 141 -4.78 -0.89 -4.46
N ARG A 142 -4.74 -0.70 -3.14
CA ARG A 142 -5.81 -1.11 -2.24
C ARG A 142 -6.99 -0.19 -2.45
N GLN A 143 -8.03 -0.66 -3.11
CA GLN A 143 -9.32 0.03 -3.12
C GLN A 143 -10.33 -0.80 -2.34
N MET A 144 -11.19 -0.12 -1.60
CA MET A 144 -12.30 -0.78 -0.89
C MET A 144 -13.61 -0.23 -1.42
N TYR A 145 -14.46 -1.15 -1.85
CA TYR A 145 -15.81 -0.89 -2.35
C TYR A 145 -16.77 -1.52 -1.36
N VAL A 146 -17.56 -0.69 -0.69
CA VAL A 146 -18.45 -1.14 0.38
C VAL A 146 -19.83 -0.52 0.23
N MET A 147 -20.86 -1.33 0.37
CA MET A 147 -22.24 -0.88 0.52
C MET A 147 -22.67 -1.08 1.96
N ASN A 148 -23.08 -0.02 2.66
CA ASN A 148 -23.55 -0.15 4.03
C ASN A 148 -24.94 -0.83 4.09
N ILE A 149 -25.42 -1.09 5.30
CA ILE A 149 -26.74 -1.72 5.53
C ILE A 149 -27.92 -0.93 4.93
N ASN A 150 -27.78 0.39 4.82
CA ASN A 150 -28.79 1.27 4.22
C ASN A 150 -28.80 1.19 2.69
N GLY A 151 -27.78 0.57 2.08
CA GLY A 151 -27.63 0.47 0.64
C GLY A 151 -26.80 1.60 0.02
N ILE A 152 -26.12 2.42 0.83
CA ILE A 152 -25.24 3.48 0.33
C ILE A 152 -23.89 2.87 -0.02
N CYS A 153 -23.43 3.12 -1.23
CA CYS A 153 -22.19 2.65 -1.82
C CYS A 153 -21.06 3.67 -1.59
N PHE A 154 -19.92 3.18 -1.12
CA PHE A 154 -18.74 3.98 -0.80
C PHE A 154 -17.52 3.44 -1.55
N VAL A 155 -16.89 4.33 -2.30
CA VAL A 155 -15.53 4.14 -2.83
C VAL A 155 -14.56 4.73 -1.83
N VAL A 156 -13.75 3.89 -1.21
CA VAL A 156 -12.87 4.30 -0.10
C VAL A 156 -11.43 4.42 -0.58
N GLU A 157 -10.81 5.56 -0.31
CA GLU A 157 -9.43 5.81 -0.65
C GLU A 157 -8.48 4.81 0.04
N PRO A 158 -7.37 4.43 -0.62
CA PRO A 158 -6.46 3.39 -0.11
C PRO A 158 -5.91 3.68 1.28
N GLU A 159 -5.76 4.95 1.61
CA GLU A 159 -5.18 5.45 2.87
C GLU A 159 -6.12 5.25 4.06
N ILE A 160 -7.40 4.97 3.81
CA ILE A 160 -8.42 4.74 4.82
C ILE A 160 -8.65 3.24 4.93
N CYS A 161 -8.12 2.65 6.01
CA CYS A 161 -8.32 1.24 6.31
C CYS A 161 -9.56 1.08 7.18
N LEU A 162 -10.64 0.55 6.61
CA LEU A 162 -11.85 0.20 7.37
C LEU A 162 -11.75 -1.22 7.91
N ASP A 163 -12.27 -1.42 9.11
CA ASP A 163 -12.45 -2.73 9.72
C ASP A 163 -13.82 -3.32 9.36
N ALA A 164 -13.82 -4.44 8.62
CA ALA A 164 -15.05 -5.10 8.19
C ALA A 164 -15.91 -5.57 9.37
N GLU A 165 -15.30 -5.95 10.50
CA GLU A 165 -16.03 -6.40 11.69
C GLU A 165 -16.83 -5.26 12.34
N LYS A 166 -16.41 -4.01 12.12
CA LYS A 166 -17.09 -2.80 12.62
C LYS A 166 -18.15 -2.27 11.66
N LEU A 167 -18.36 -2.94 10.52
CA LEU A 167 -19.37 -2.63 9.52
C LEU A 167 -20.42 -3.75 9.43
N PRO A 168 -21.19 -4.03 10.51
CA PRO A 168 -22.22 -5.07 10.48
C PRO A 168 -23.28 -4.81 9.41
N GLY A 169 -23.54 -5.84 8.60
CA GLY A 169 -24.53 -5.78 7.52
C GLY A 169 -24.06 -5.03 6.27
N ALA A 170 -22.79 -4.62 6.22
CA ALA A 170 -22.20 -4.07 5.01
C ALA A 170 -21.77 -5.20 4.05
N GLU A 171 -21.91 -4.94 2.76
CA GLU A 171 -21.46 -5.79 1.67
C GLU A 171 -20.18 -5.21 1.06
N PHE A 172 -19.19 -6.07 0.79
CA PHE A 172 -17.91 -5.67 0.19
C PHE A 172 -17.79 -6.25 -1.21
N PHE A 173 -17.28 -5.45 -2.14
CA PHE A 173 -17.19 -5.79 -3.56
C PHE A 173 -15.74 -5.83 -4.03
N LEU A 174 -15.47 -6.62 -5.07
CA LEU A 174 -14.13 -6.73 -5.64
C LEU A 174 -13.81 -5.56 -6.58
N SER A 175 -14.84 -4.93 -7.16
CA SER A 175 -14.71 -3.81 -8.07
C SER A 175 -15.79 -2.75 -7.86
N GLU A 176 -15.51 -1.55 -8.38
CA GLU A 176 -16.48 -0.47 -8.44
C GLU A 176 -17.71 -0.86 -9.27
N ASP A 177 -17.51 -1.55 -10.40
CA ASP A 177 -18.59 -1.99 -11.28
C ASP A 177 -19.56 -2.96 -10.58
N GLU A 178 -19.05 -3.89 -9.76
CA GLU A 178 -19.88 -4.81 -8.99
C GLU A 178 -20.72 -4.07 -7.94
N MET A 179 -20.09 -3.13 -7.21
CA MET A 179 -20.76 -2.30 -6.23
C MET A 179 -21.82 -1.41 -6.88
N ASP A 180 -21.49 -0.78 -8.00
CA ASP A 180 -22.39 0.07 -8.77
C ASP A 180 -23.58 -0.73 -9.28
N ALA A 181 -23.38 -1.94 -9.80
CA ALA A 181 -24.47 -2.82 -10.22
C ALA A 181 -25.41 -3.19 -9.06
N ALA A 182 -24.86 -3.47 -7.88
CA ALA A 182 -25.65 -3.73 -6.67
C ALA A 182 -26.44 -2.49 -6.21
N GLY A 183 -25.80 -1.32 -6.23
CA GLY A 183 -26.42 -0.04 -5.89
C GLY A 183 -27.56 0.32 -6.86
N VAL A 184 -27.33 0.19 -8.16
CA VAL A 184 -28.36 0.36 -9.21
C VAL A 184 -29.50 -0.64 -9.03
N GLY A 185 -29.22 -1.89 -8.66
CA GLY A 185 -30.25 -2.88 -8.35
C GLY A 185 -31.16 -2.47 -7.18
N ARG A 186 -30.63 -1.73 -6.20
CA ARG A 186 -31.35 -1.32 -4.99
C ARG A 186 -32.08 0.01 -5.15
N TRP A 187 -31.46 1.00 -5.78
CA TRP A 187 -31.99 2.37 -5.90
C TRP A 187 -32.56 2.70 -7.28
N GLY A 188 -32.31 1.84 -8.28
CA GLY A 188 -32.58 2.11 -9.69
C GLY A 188 -31.49 2.98 -10.33
N GLU A 189 -31.47 3.06 -11.66
CA GLU A 189 -30.54 3.95 -12.40
C GLU A 189 -30.74 5.44 -12.04
N ASN A 190 -31.95 5.79 -11.60
CA ASN A 190 -32.31 7.13 -11.11
C ASN A 190 -32.32 7.21 -9.57
N GLY A 191 -31.69 6.24 -8.89
CA GLY A 191 -31.48 6.28 -7.45
C GLY A 191 -30.94 7.65 -7.05
N SER A 192 -31.49 8.24 -5.98
CA SER A 192 -31.12 9.59 -5.53
C SER A 192 -29.60 9.81 -5.55
N GLN A 193 -29.12 11.01 -5.91
CA GLN A 193 -27.69 11.41 -5.99
C GLN A 193 -26.92 11.35 -4.64
N HIS A 194 -27.41 10.57 -3.70
CA HIS A 194 -26.92 10.37 -2.34
C HIS A 194 -26.47 8.91 -2.08
N TRP A 195 -26.76 7.96 -2.99
CA TRP A 195 -26.39 6.57 -2.76
C TRP A 195 -24.95 6.24 -3.15
N ARG A 196 -24.29 7.05 -3.97
CA ARG A 196 -22.85 6.92 -4.28
C ARG A 196 -22.04 7.99 -3.57
N CYS A 197 -21.03 7.55 -2.84
CA CYS A 197 -20.16 8.39 -2.03
C CYS A 197 -18.69 8.00 -2.22
N MET A 198 -17.80 8.99 -2.12
CA MET A 198 -16.35 8.79 -2.02
C MET A 198 -15.91 9.07 -0.59
N VAL A 199 -15.09 8.19 -0.04
CA VAL A 199 -14.47 8.37 1.28
C VAL A 199 -13.01 8.71 1.06
N ALA A 200 -12.63 9.94 1.38
CA ALA A 200 -11.32 10.49 1.08
C ALA A 200 -10.66 11.14 2.29
N ARG A 201 -9.34 11.32 2.25
CA ARG A 201 -8.61 12.07 3.28
C ARG A 201 -8.37 13.52 2.85
N LEU A 202 -9.05 14.45 3.49
CA LEU A 202 -8.87 15.89 3.27
C LEU A 202 -8.32 16.57 4.52
N ASN A 203 -7.20 17.31 4.37
CA ASN A 203 -6.52 18.02 5.47
C ASN A 203 -6.25 17.12 6.70
N GLY A 204 -5.90 15.86 6.47
CA GLY A 204 -5.61 14.89 7.52
C GLY A 204 -6.83 14.20 8.13
N ARG A 205 -8.05 14.55 7.71
CA ARG A 205 -9.33 13.99 8.21
C ARG A 205 -10.00 13.13 7.16
N SER A 206 -10.64 12.05 7.59
CA SER A 206 -11.46 11.22 6.71
C SER A 206 -12.84 11.86 6.53
N VAL A 207 -13.28 12.01 5.28
CA VAL A 207 -14.56 12.62 4.93
C VAL A 207 -15.32 11.76 3.91
N ILE A 208 -16.64 11.81 3.98
CA ILE A 208 -17.55 11.37 2.92
C ILE A 208 -17.83 12.56 2.02
N LEU A 209 -17.70 12.35 0.71
CA LEU A 209 -18.06 13.28 -0.35
C LEU A 209 -19.12 12.61 -1.23
N ASN A 210 -20.32 13.18 -1.29
CA ASN A 210 -21.32 12.72 -2.25
C ASN A 210 -21.19 13.44 -3.60
N GLU A 211 -21.93 12.99 -4.60
CA GLU A 211 -21.91 13.59 -5.95
C GLU A 211 -22.36 15.06 -5.99
N MET A 212 -23.15 15.50 -5.01
CA MET A 212 -23.59 16.89 -4.85
C MET A 212 -22.51 17.81 -4.25
N GLY A 213 -21.37 17.26 -3.85
CA GLY A 213 -20.30 17.98 -3.17
C GLY A 213 -20.58 18.27 -1.69
N HIS A 214 -21.59 17.62 -1.09
CA HIS A 214 -21.75 17.65 0.36
C HIS A 214 -20.64 16.81 1.00
N MET A 215 -19.99 17.42 1.98
CA MET A 215 -18.90 16.81 2.73
C MET A 215 -19.32 16.57 4.17
N SER A 216 -19.15 15.33 4.65
CA SER A 216 -19.40 14.94 6.04
C SER A 216 -18.13 14.34 6.63
N GLU A 217 -17.73 14.79 7.81
CA GLU A 217 -16.55 14.24 8.49
C GLU A 217 -16.88 12.88 9.13
N LEU A 218 -15.98 11.91 8.98
CA LEU A 218 -16.12 10.55 9.52
C LEU A 218 -15.66 10.42 10.98
N GLY A 219 -14.87 11.38 11.46
CA GLY A 219 -14.31 11.37 12.81
C GLY A 219 -13.31 10.23 13.03
N ASP A 220 -13.12 9.85 14.31
CA ASP A 220 -12.14 8.84 14.73
C ASP A 220 -12.62 7.39 14.50
N GLU A 221 -13.94 7.19 14.37
CA GLU A 221 -14.58 5.89 14.12
C GLU A 221 -15.34 5.92 12.79
N PRO A 222 -14.61 5.87 11.65
CA PRO A 222 -15.21 6.03 10.33
C PRO A 222 -16.24 4.95 10.01
N GLU A 223 -16.07 3.74 10.53
CA GLU A 223 -17.01 2.63 10.31
C GLU A 223 -18.39 2.90 10.90
N ILE A 224 -18.45 3.51 12.09
CA ILE A 224 -19.73 3.85 12.74
C ILE A 224 -20.46 4.90 11.92
N GLN A 225 -19.75 5.94 11.48
CA GLN A 225 -20.35 6.99 10.66
C GLN A 225 -20.82 6.44 9.32
N LEU A 226 -20.01 5.61 8.64
CA LEU A 226 -20.40 4.96 7.39
C LEU A 226 -21.66 4.10 7.55
N ASN A 227 -21.77 3.35 8.65
CA ASN A 227 -22.97 2.55 8.91
C ASN A 227 -24.22 3.39 9.20
N SER A 228 -24.06 4.50 9.92
CA SER A 228 -25.17 5.41 10.24
C SER A 228 -25.58 6.29 9.07
N PHE A 229 -24.74 6.39 8.04
CA PHE A 229 -25.00 7.22 6.88
C PHE A 229 -26.21 6.70 6.10
N GLY A 230 -27.28 7.47 6.12
CA GLY A 230 -28.50 7.25 5.34
C GLY A 230 -28.80 8.53 4.56
N GLY A 231 -29.14 8.37 3.28
CA GLY A 231 -29.60 9.47 2.43
C GLY A 231 -30.91 10.08 2.90
#